data_AF-A0A3V3CN68-F1
#
_entry.id   AF-A0A3V3CN68-F1
#
_cell.length_a   1.000
_cell.length_b   1.000
_cell.length_c   1.000
_cell.angle_alpha   90.00
_cell.angle_beta   90.00
_cell.angle_gamma   90.00
#
_symmetry.space_group_name_H-M   'P 1'
#
loop_
_entity.id
_entity.type
_entity.pdbx_description
1 polymer ?
#
loop_
_entity_poly.entity_id
_entity_poly.type
_entity_poly.pdbx_seq_one_letter_code
_entity_poly.pdbx_strand_id
1 'polypeptide(L)'
;MTGITPYPVHATAEIQQWLNLRFKPEYAIMAAVDYGVANLASLKMAGYNIDGLNDAEKAKLIYLTHHLGLSDAIHFIKNNITEGKAKELLIAQVGDESAISKAKKNGGYMKAHRKWLIDYIDDNIKIVKYLCHEQIISDNPKDIDLTQIIEKLMSKYNE
;
A
#
# COMPACT_ATOMS: atom_id res chain seq x y z
N MET A 1 23.40 -16.86 10.44
CA MET A 1 22.15 -16.32 9.86
C MET A 1 22.34 -16.22 8.36
N THR A 2 21.80 -17.19 7.61
CA THR A 2 21.81 -17.24 6.15
C THR A 2 20.59 -16.47 5.63
N GLY A 3 20.75 -15.15 5.48
CA GLY A 3 19.73 -14.28 4.90
C GLY A 3 19.64 -14.55 3.40
N ILE A 4 18.75 -15.48 3.02
CA ILE A 4 18.39 -15.75 1.63
C ILE A 4 17.61 -14.52 1.14
N THR A 5 18.30 -13.52 0.59
CA THR A 5 17.60 -12.62 -0.32
C THR A 5 17.48 -13.38 -1.63
N PRO A 6 16.27 -13.68 -2.14
CA PRO A 6 16.13 -14.48 -3.33
C PRO A 6 16.51 -13.58 -4.49
N TYR A 7 17.77 -13.65 -4.92
CA TYR A 7 18.10 -13.22 -6.26
C TYR A 7 17.34 -14.12 -7.23
N PRO A 8 16.85 -13.57 -8.36
CA PRO A 8 16.33 -14.40 -9.43
C PRO A 8 17.34 -15.50 -9.77
N VAL A 9 16.86 -16.71 -10.06
CA VAL A 9 17.70 -17.90 -10.32
C VAL A 9 18.72 -17.67 -11.46
N HIS A 10 18.52 -16.63 -12.28
CA HIS A 10 19.36 -16.25 -13.42
C HIS A 10 20.02 -14.87 -13.30
N ALA A 11 20.13 -14.30 -12.10
CA ALA A 11 20.83 -13.01 -11.93
C ALA A 11 22.32 -13.18 -12.26
N THR A 12 22.79 -12.47 -13.28
CA THR A 12 24.23 -12.37 -13.58
C THR A 12 24.95 -11.62 -12.46
N ALA A 13 26.28 -11.73 -12.39
CA ALA A 13 27.09 -10.96 -11.43
C ALA A 13 26.85 -9.45 -11.52
N GLU A 14 26.56 -8.94 -12.72
CA GLU A 14 26.22 -7.53 -12.94
C GLU A 14 24.83 -7.19 -12.37
N ILE A 15 23.81 -8.00 -12.68
CA ILE A 15 22.45 -7.82 -12.11
C ILE A 15 22.50 -7.89 -10.58
N GLN A 16 23.33 -8.77 -10.04
CA GLN A 16 23.57 -8.93 -8.61
C GLN A 16 24.15 -7.65 -7.98
N GLN A 17 25.09 -6.98 -8.64
CA GLN A 17 25.63 -5.71 -8.15
C GLN A 17 24.56 -4.61 -8.10
N TRP A 18 23.70 -4.52 -9.13
CA TRP A 18 22.57 -3.60 -9.13
C TRP A 18 21.57 -3.90 -8.02
N LEU A 19 21.20 -5.18 -7.86
CA LEU A 19 20.24 -5.61 -6.85
C LEU A 19 20.77 -5.39 -5.41
N ASN A 20 22.09 -5.41 -5.21
CA ASN A 20 22.72 -5.09 -3.93
C ASN A 20 22.53 -3.62 -3.52
N LEU A 21 22.23 -2.71 -4.46
CA LEU A 21 21.99 -1.31 -4.12
C LEU A 21 20.78 -1.12 -3.21
N ARG A 22 19.82 -2.06 -3.17
CA ARG A 22 18.68 -2.02 -2.22
C ARG A 22 19.10 -2.05 -0.74
N PHE A 23 20.34 -2.46 -0.46
CA PHE A 23 20.91 -2.45 0.89
C PHE A 23 21.66 -1.15 1.20
N LYS A 24 21.85 -0.27 0.21
CA LYS A 24 22.33 1.09 0.42
C LYS A 24 21.14 1.99 0.73
N PRO A 25 21.08 2.64 1.91
CA PRO A 25 19.91 3.39 2.35
C PRO A 25 19.42 4.43 1.34
N GLU A 26 20.32 5.21 0.73
CA GLU A 26 19.92 6.27 -0.21
C GLU A 26 19.21 5.70 -1.43
N TYR A 27 19.73 4.62 -2.02
CA TYR A 27 19.13 3.98 -3.19
C TYR A 27 17.77 3.36 -2.87
N ALA A 28 17.63 2.75 -1.68
CA ALA A 28 16.36 2.19 -1.24
C ALA A 28 15.29 3.27 -1.06
N ILE A 29 15.66 4.41 -0.46
CA ILE A 29 14.75 5.55 -0.25
C ILE A 29 14.34 6.15 -1.60
N MET A 30 15.30 6.44 -2.48
CA MET A 30 15.02 7.01 -3.81
C MET A 30 14.15 6.08 -4.65
N ALA A 31 14.43 4.78 -4.65
CA ALA A 31 13.60 3.80 -5.36
C ALA A 31 12.17 3.73 -4.78
N ALA A 32 12.00 3.84 -3.46
CA ALA A 32 10.67 3.90 -2.85
C ALA A 32 9.90 5.16 -3.24
N VAL A 33 10.58 6.31 -3.33
CA VAL A 33 9.99 7.57 -3.82
C VAL A 33 9.55 7.43 -5.28
N ASP A 34 10.44 6.98 -6.17
CA ASP A 34 10.13 6.80 -7.60
C ASP A 34 8.93 5.86 -7.80
N TYR A 35 8.92 4.74 -7.05
CA TYR A 35 7.83 3.77 -7.10
C TYR A 35 6.51 4.38 -6.61
N GLY A 36 6.53 5.14 -5.52
CA GLY A 36 5.35 5.81 -4.98
C GLY A 36 4.78 6.85 -5.94
N VAL A 37 5.64 7.70 -6.53
CA VAL A 37 5.23 8.71 -7.52
C VAL A 37 4.63 8.04 -8.76
N ALA A 38 5.24 6.96 -9.26
CA ALA A 38 4.72 6.21 -10.39
C ALA A 38 3.34 5.60 -10.10
N ASN A 39 3.12 5.06 -8.90
CA ASN A 39 1.82 4.52 -8.49
C ASN A 39 0.73 5.61 -8.41
N LEU A 40 1.04 6.77 -7.83
CA LEU A 40 0.11 7.91 -7.78
C LEU A 40 -0.24 8.42 -9.18
N ALA A 41 0.75 8.56 -10.06
CA ALA A 41 0.53 8.92 -11.45
C ALA A 41 -0.38 7.90 -12.16
N SER A 42 -0.18 6.62 -11.90
CA SER A 42 -0.99 5.55 -12.49
C SER A 42 -2.44 5.55 -11.97
N LEU A 43 -2.65 5.83 -10.68
CA LEU A 43 -4.00 6.04 -10.13
C LEU A 43 -4.68 7.27 -10.75
N LYS A 44 -3.94 8.35 -10.97
CA LYS A 44 -4.45 9.53 -11.68
C LYS A 44 -4.86 9.20 -13.11
N MET A 45 -4.03 8.45 -13.84
CA MET A 45 -4.38 7.95 -15.18
C MET A 45 -5.60 7.02 -15.17
N ALA A 46 -5.82 6.30 -14.07
CA ALA A 46 -7.02 5.48 -13.86
C ALA A 46 -8.28 6.30 -13.52
N GLY A 47 -8.20 7.64 -13.49
CA GLY A 47 -9.33 8.55 -13.31
C GLY A 47 -9.53 9.11 -11.90
N TYR A 48 -8.65 8.79 -10.95
CA TYR A 48 -8.78 9.28 -9.58
C TYR A 48 -8.22 10.70 -9.41
N ASN A 49 -8.90 11.54 -8.63
CA ASN A 49 -8.44 12.91 -8.33
C ASN A 49 -7.31 12.93 -7.28
N ILE A 50 -6.12 12.49 -7.68
CA ILE A 50 -4.93 12.44 -6.81
C ILE A 50 -4.40 13.83 -6.44
N ASP A 51 -4.56 14.83 -7.32
CA ASP A 51 -4.10 16.20 -7.07
C ASP A 51 -4.87 16.87 -5.91
N GLY A 52 -6.11 16.44 -5.68
CA GLY A 52 -6.94 16.94 -4.57
C GLY A 52 -6.60 16.35 -3.20
N LEU A 53 -5.61 15.45 -3.11
CA LEU A 53 -5.18 14.82 -1.88
C LEU A 53 -3.94 15.51 -1.31
N ASN A 54 -3.87 15.60 0.02
CA ASN A 54 -2.67 16.03 0.72
C ASN A 54 -1.62 14.89 0.80
N ASP A 55 -0.44 15.21 1.30
CA ASP A 55 0.69 14.27 1.32
C ASP A 55 0.46 13.07 2.26
N ALA A 56 -0.28 13.25 3.37
CA ALA A 56 -0.66 12.17 4.26
C ALA A 56 -1.58 11.15 3.57
N GLU A 57 -2.55 11.66 2.82
CA GLU A 57 -3.49 10.85 2.06
C GLU A 57 -2.78 10.10 0.94
N LYS A 58 -1.90 10.78 0.20
CA LYS A 58 -1.05 10.17 -0.83
C LYS A 58 -0.15 9.08 -0.27
N ALA A 59 0.43 9.27 0.92
CA ALA A 59 1.28 8.25 1.55
C ALA A 59 0.54 6.93 1.78
N LYS A 60 -0.72 6.97 2.25
CA LYS A 60 -1.53 5.77 2.42
C LYS A 60 -1.87 5.09 1.09
N LEU A 61 -2.10 5.86 0.02
CA LEU A 61 -2.32 5.30 -1.32
C LEU A 61 -1.06 4.67 -1.94
N ILE A 62 0.11 5.27 -1.72
CA ILE A 62 1.39 4.66 -2.08
C ILE A 62 1.54 3.30 -1.39
N TYR A 63 1.21 3.23 -0.09
CA TYR A 63 1.31 2.00 0.66
C TYR A 63 0.29 0.94 0.19
N LEU A 64 -0.96 1.35 -0.10
CA LEU A 64 -1.98 0.48 -0.67
C LEU A 64 -1.53 -0.12 -2.01
N THR A 65 -1.04 0.71 -2.93
CA THR A 65 -0.56 0.28 -4.25
C THR A 65 0.72 -0.53 -4.17
N HIS A 66 1.57 -0.31 -3.17
CA HIS A 66 2.72 -1.16 -2.90
C HIS A 66 2.30 -2.56 -2.44
N HIS A 67 1.32 -2.67 -1.55
CA HIS A 67 0.87 -3.97 -1.02
C HIS A 67 0.10 -4.82 -2.03
N LEU A 68 -0.67 -4.20 -2.92
CA LEU A 68 -1.55 -4.90 -3.85
C LEU A 68 -1.03 -4.90 -5.28
N GLY A 69 -0.11 -4.01 -5.62
CA GLY A 69 0.07 -3.58 -7.00
C GLY A 69 -1.11 -2.72 -7.47
N LEU A 70 -0.92 -2.02 -8.59
CA LEU A 70 -1.89 -1.06 -9.12
C LEU A 70 -3.26 -1.67 -9.41
N SER A 71 -3.29 -2.82 -10.10
CA SER A 71 -4.55 -3.45 -10.55
C SER A 71 -5.45 -3.82 -9.38
N ASP A 72 -4.91 -4.56 -8.40
CA ASP A 72 -5.67 -4.99 -7.24
C ASP A 72 -6.00 -3.80 -6.31
N ALA A 73 -5.17 -2.75 -6.27
CA ALA A 73 -5.50 -1.51 -5.57
C ALA A 73 -6.71 -0.78 -6.19
N ILE A 74 -6.82 -0.75 -7.53
CA ILE A 74 -8.00 -0.20 -8.20
C ILE A 74 -9.25 -0.98 -7.82
N HIS A 75 -9.18 -2.32 -7.83
CA HIS A 75 -10.29 -3.18 -7.42
C HIS A 75 -10.63 -3.02 -5.93
N PHE A 76 -9.62 -2.78 -5.09
CA PHE A 76 -9.80 -2.48 -3.68
C PHE A 76 -10.58 -1.16 -3.49
N ILE A 77 -10.17 -0.09 -4.16
CA ILE A 77 -10.83 1.23 -4.09
C ILE A 77 -12.30 1.10 -4.53
N LYS A 78 -12.55 0.39 -5.64
CA LYS A 78 -13.90 0.13 -6.19
C LYS A 78 -14.72 -0.90 -5.40
N ASN A 79 -14.15 -1.50 -4.36
CA ASN A 79 -14.79 -2.52 -3.53
C ASN A 79 -15.33 -3.73 -4.34
N ASN A 80 -14.57 -4.20 -5.33
CA ASN A 80 -14.97 -5.31 -6.21
C ASN A 80 -13.94 -6.44 -6.34
N ILE A 81 -13.04 -6.59 -5.35
CA ILE A 81 -12.20 -7.79 -5.21
C ILE A 81 -13.10 -9.00 -4.94
N THR A 82 -12.89 -10.11 -5.66
CA THR A 82 -13.67 -11.34 -5.49
C THR A 82 -13.24 -12.14 -4.26
N GLU A 83 -14.07 -13.05 -3.75
CA GLU A 83 -13.70 -13.96 -2.64
C GLU A 83 -12.45 -14.79 -2.93
N GLY A 84 -12.34 -15.36 -4.13
CA GLY A 84 -11.16 -16.14 -4.52
C GLY A 84 -9.89 -15.28 -4.51
N LYS A 85 -9.94 -14.10 -5.11
CA LYS A 85 -8.80 -13.18 -5.15
C LYS A 85 -8.44 -12.63 -3.77
N ALA A 86 -9.45 -12.31 -2.94
CA ALA A 86 -9.24 -11.88 -1.56
C ALA A 86 -8.60 -12.97 -0.71
N LYS A 87 -8.95 -14.24 -0.93
CA LYS A 87 -8.29 -15.38 -0.29
C LYS A 87 -6.81 -15.45 -0.66
N GLU A 88 -6.50 -15.40 -1.96
CA GLU A 88 -5.11 -15.42 -2.44
C GLU A 88 -4.28 -14.29 -1.83
N LEU A 89 -4.79 -13.05 -1.90
CA LEU A 89 -4.11 -11.88 -1.36
C LEU A 89 -3.90 -11.99 0.16
N LEU A 90 -4.94 -12.37 0.90
CA LEU A 90 -4.84 -12.48 2.35
C LEU A 90 -3.86 -13.57 2.77
N ILE A 91 -3.87 -14.74 2.11
CA ILE A 91 -2.89 -15.81 2.38
C ILE A 91 -1.47 -15.33 2.11
N ALA A 92 -1.24 -14.64 0.98
CA ALA A 92 0.08 -14.11 0.65
C ALA A 92 0.59 -13.09 1.68
N GLN A 93 -0.30 -12.35 2.32
CA GLN A 93 0.03 -11.28 3.25
C GLN A 93 0.21 -11.74 4.69
N VAL A 94 -0.61 -12.70 5.16
CA VAL A 94 -0.63 -13.11 6.59
C VAL A 94 -0.38 -14.60 6.82
N GLY A 95 -0.22 -15.39 5.76
CA GLY A 95 -0.13 -16.85 5.82
C GLY A 95 -1.49 -17.54 5.91
N ASP A 96 -1.52 -18.83 5.57
CA ASP A 96 -2.76 -19.60 5.38
C ASP A 96 -3.62 -19.71 6.65
N GLU A 97 -3.03 -20.13 7.77
CA GLU A 97 -3.75 -20.32 9.04
C GLU A 97 -4.40 -19.01 9.54
N SER A 98 -3.65 -17.90 9.45
CA SER A 98 -4.12 -16.57 9.82
C SER A 98 -5.24 -16.10 8.90
N ALA A 99 -5.12 -16.33 7.59
CA ALA A 99 -6.14 -15.99 6.61
C ALA A 99 -7.45 -16.74 6.88
N ILE A 100 -7.40 -18.06 7.15
CA ILE A 100 -8.57 -18.87 7.50
C ILE A 100 -9.26 -18.33 8.76
N SER A 101 -8.47 -18.04 9.81
CA SER A 101 -8.99 -17.50 11.08
C SER A 101 -9.69 -16.16 10.88
N LYS A 102 -9.06 -15.24 10.14
CA LYS A 102 -9.63 -13.92 9.82
C LYS A 102 -10.89 -14.04 8.96
N ALA A 103 -10.91 -14.92 7.96
CA ALA A 103 -12.08 -15.14 7.12
C ALA A 103 -13.28 -15.64 7.93
N LYS A 104 -13.07 -16.61 8.83
CA LYS A 104 -14.11 -17.10 9.75
C LYS A 104 -14.64 -15.98 10.65
N LYS A 105 -13.75 -15.17 11.23
CA LYS A 105 -14.13 -14.07 12.13
C LYS A 105 -14.91 -12.95 11.42
N ASN A 106 -14.62 -12.68 10.15
CA ASN A 106 -15.21 -11.55 9.41
C ASN A 106 -16.33 -11.97 8.43
N GLY A 107 -16.65 -13.26 8.35
CA GLY A 107 -17.71 -13.79 7.49
C GLY A 107 -17.36 -13.81 5.99
N GLY A 108 -16.10 -14.13 5.66
CA GLY A 108 -15.60 -14.27 4.28
C GLY A 108 -14.20 -13.67 4.09
N TYR A 109 -13.50 -14.09 3.03
CA TYR A 109 -12.16 -13.58 2.71
C TYR A 109 -12.21 -12.15 2.18
N MET A 110 -13.26 -11.72 1.46
CA MET A 110 -13.37 -10.33 1.00
C MET A 110 -13.37 -9.36 2.17
N LYS A 111 -14.24 -9.60 3.16
CA LYS A 111 -14.36 -8.76 4.36
C LYS A 111 -13.10 -8.82 5.21
N ALA A 112 -12.53 -10.02 5.37
CA ALA A 112 -11.30 -10.21 6.13
C ALA A 112 -10.10 -9.48 5.51
N HIS A 113 -9.89 -9.63 4.19
CA HIS A 113 -8.82 -8.96 3.47
C HIS A 113 -8.96 -7.45 3.54
N ARG A 114 -10.16 -6.92 3.23
CA ARG A 114 -10.42 -5.48 3.27
C ARG A 114 -10.16 -4.90 4.65
N LYS A 115 -10.71 -5.51 5.70
CA LYS A 115 -10.50 -5.06 7.07
C LYS A 115 -9.02 -5.10 7.46
N TRP A 116 -8.36 -6.23 7.22
CA TRP A 116 -6.96 -6.41 7.61
C TRP A 116 -6.07 -5.37 6.95
N LEU A 117 -6.24 -5.11 5.65
CA LEU A 117 -5.37 -4.18 4.93
C LEU A 117 -5.62 -2.73 5.37
N ILE A 118 -6.87 -2.33 5.61
CA ILE A 118 -7.20 -1.02 6.17
C ILE A 118 -6.53 -0.84 7.53
N ASP A 119 -6.78 -1.78 8.46
CA ASP A 119 -6.21 -1.73 9.81
C ASP A 119 -4.68 -1.67 9.74
N TYR A 120 -4.06 -2.50 8.88
CA TYR A 120 -2.61 -2.55 8.73
C TYR A 120 -2.02 -1.24 8.21
N ILE A 121 -2.63 -0.63 7.19
CA ILE A 121 -2.16 0.65 6.63
C ILE A 121 -2.34 1.77 7.64
N ASP A 122 -3.51 1.85 8.28
CA ASP A 122 -3.82 2.91 9.24
C ASP A 122 -2.94 2.81 10.49
N ASP A 123 -2.54 1.60 10.89
CA ASP A 123 -1.64 1.42 12.02
C ASP A 123 -0.17 1.74 11.73
N ASN A 124 0.29 1.52 10.50
CA ASN A 124 1.69 1.73 10.11
C ASN A 124 1.95 3.13 9.52
N ILE A 125 0.94 3.77 8.91
CA ILE A 125 1.07 5.10 8.30
C ILE A 125 0.34 6.13 9.17
N LYS A 126 1.06 6.64 10.17
CA LYS A 126 0.63 7.70 11.08
C LYS A 126 1.53 8.90 10.87
N ILE A 127 1.11 9.86 10.05
CA ILE A 127 2.02 10.90 9.53
C ILE A 127 2.57 11.78 10.65
N VAL A 128 1.79 11.97 11.71
CA VAL A 128 2.20 12.69 12.93
C VAL A 128 3.43 12.08 13.60
N LYS A 129 3.74 10.81 13.37
CA LYS A 129 4.96 10.15 13.90
C LYS A 129 6.21 10.43 13.08
N TYR A 130 6.05 10.88 11.83
CA TYR A 130 7.14 10.98 10.86
C TYR A 130 7.46 12.42 10.43
N LEU A 131 6.55 13.36 10.67
CA LEU A 131 6.78 14.77 10.40
C LEU A 131 7.74 15.42 11.40
N CYS A 132 8.46 16.44 10.95
CA CYS A 132 9.26 17.27 11.83
C CYS A 132 8.36 18.02 12.83
N HIS A 133 8.89 18.32 14.02
CA HIS A 133 8.12 18.95 15.09
C HIS A 133 7.51 20.29 14.67
N GLU A 134 8.26 21.07 13.89
CA GLU A 134 7.85 22.35 13.34
C GLU A 134 6.64 22.22 12.41
N GLN A 135 6.61 21.17 11.58
CA GLN A 135 5.50 20.87 10.67
C GLN A 135 4.26 20.40 11.44
N ILE A 136 4.44 19.60 12.51
CA ILE A 136 3.33 19.18 13.37
C ILE A 136 2.65 20.39 14.01
N ILE A 137 3.44 21.35 14.51
CA ILE A 137 2.91 22.58 15.13
C ILE A 137 2.23 23.47 14.09
N SER A 138 2.89 23.70 12.94
CA SER A 138 2.39 24.59 11.89
C SER A 138 1.09 24.08 11.28
N ASP A 139 1.09 22.81 10.87
CA ASP A 139 0.06 22.28 9.98
C ASP A 139 -1.04 21.54 10.75
N ASN A 140 -0.81 21.24 12.03
CA ASN A 140 -1.67 20.44 12.91
C ASN A 140 -2.30 19.25 12.17
N PRO A 141 -1.48 18.40 11.52
CA PRO A 141 -1.98 17.38 10.61
C PRO A 141 -2.78 16.34 11.39
N LYS A 142 -3.95 16.00 10.85
CA LYS A 142 -4.78 14.91 11.38
C LYS A 142 -4.47 13.64 10.61
N ASP A 143 -4.24 12.54 11.34
CA ASP A 143 -4.29 11.23 10.74
C ASP A 143 -5.70 11.00 10.19
N ILE A 144 -5.78 10.54 8.95
CA ILE A 144 -7.02 10.27 8.22
C ILE A 144 -7.04 8.80 7.82
N ASP A 145 -8.14 8.12 8.07
CA ASP A 145 -8.26 6.68 7.79
C ASP A 145 -8.32 6.41 6.29
N LEU A 146 -7.81 5.25 5.86
CA LEU A 146 -7.84 4.85 4.46
C LEU A 146 -9.26 4.81 3.88
N THR A 147 -10.26 4.48 4.70
CA THR A 147 -11.68 4.49 4.31
C THR A 147 -12.14 5.87 3.87
N GLN A 148 -11.80 6.92 4.62
CA GLN A 148 -12.16 8.30 4.31
C GLN A 148 -11.48 8.77 3.01
N ILE A 149 -10.24 8.33 2.76
CA ILE A 149 -9.53 8.61 1.51
C ILE A 149 -10.24 7.94 0.33
N ILE A 150 -10.63 6.66 0.47
CA ILE A 150 -11.36 5.92 -0.57
C ILE A 150 -12.70 6.60 -0.87
N GLU A 151 -13.43 7.06 0.14
CA GLU A 151 -14.67 7.81 -0.04
C GLU A 151 -14.45 9.10 -0.84
N LYS A 152 -13.38 9.86 -0.55
CA LYS A 152 -13.00 11.05 -1.34
C LYS A 152 -12.67 10.72 -2.80
N LEU A 153 -12.04 9.57 -3.05
CA LEU A 153 -11.71 9.14 -4.41
C LEU A 153 -12.96 8.72 -5.20
N MET A 154 -13.95 8.14 -4.52
CA MET A 154 -15.16 7.62 -5.14
C MET A 154 -16.28 8.65 -5.26
N SER A 155 -16.31 9.69 -4.41
CA SER A 155 -17.36 10.71 -4.43
C SER A 155 -17.43 11.53 -5.72
N LYS A 156 -16.30 11.68 -6.43
CA LYS A 156 -16.22 12.33 -7.76
C LYS A 156 -16.40 11.39 -8.95
N TYR A 157 -16.60 10.09 -8.72
CA TYR A 157 -16.80 9.09 -9.77
C TYR A 157 -18.29 8.85 -10.10
N ASN A 158 -19.20 9.46 -9.33
CA ASN A 158 -20.65 9.35 -9.45
C ASN A 158 -21.32 10.64 -9.95
N GLU A 159 -20.55 11.61 -10.44
CA GLU A 159 -21.00 12.79 -11.19
C GLU A 159 -20.65 12.62 -12.67
#